data_AF-A0A5D4XPI2-F1
#
_entry.id   AF-A0A5D4XPI2-F1
#
_cell.length_a   1.000
_cell.length_b   1.000
_cell.length_c   1.000
_cell.angle_alpha   90.00
_cell.angle_beta   90.00
_cell.angle_gamma   90.00
#
_symmetry.space_group_name_H-M   'P 1'
#
loop_
_entity.id
_entity.type
_entity.pdbx_description
1 polymer ?
#
loop_
_entity_poly.entity_id
_entity_poly.type
_entity_poly.pdbx_seq_one_letter_code
_entity_poly.pdbx_strand_id
1 'polypeptide(L)'
;MKSIGESLFRLERAGTPAPKPTLQRVNAKAIGLQESWFRDAIFAEPELVVGPCRMAGRIPADEAWLPWRIETNFGSGPIDVLLISSHGRVGIVETKLSYNPQKRREVVAQVLDYALSLQESDREDLPELPDHPAAPLEEDLIECLNAGRFLLVIAGDALDPRALRLSQSMLARHLTSEWDLAMVDLNLYRTSADDNHLYLVPELLGTVLSDLRQVVRVVVEGESPKARVMVDKIVHEDERTGRYNKLKSVDELLAAIETNHPRQVSVARSLVEQMQRTAAQSNGRLTFGLQSTSASLYHESPNGPRRFLTLRADGGFRVVLQYLREAGLEDVIDVVVAAVAPAITIQRDDRAASTRYTVANEAALLEVVNRVGAMDA
;
A
#
# COMPACT_ATOMS: atom_id res chain seq x y z
N MET A 1 4.17 22.70 -13.02
CA MET A 1 4.53 24.09 -12.68
C MET A 1 4.48 24.14 -11.17
N LYS A 2 5.56 24.51 -10.47
CA LYS A 2 5.52 24.56 -9.00
C LYS A 2 4.56 25.67 -8.57
N SER A 3 3.69 25.41 -7.60
CA SER A 3 2.89 26.47 -6.99
C SER A 3 3.82 27.48 -6.30
N ILE A 4 3.77 28.75 -6.71
CA ILE A 4 4.63 29.83 -6.16
C ILE A 4 3.77 30.70 -5.22
N GLY A 5 3.06 30.08 -4.28
CA GLY A 5 2.28 30.80 -3.28
C GLY A 5 3.19 31.30 -2.15
N GLU A 6 3.44 32.61 -2.08
CA GLU A 6 4.33 33.21 -1.06
C GLU A 6 3.63 33.59 0.24
N SER A 7 2.30 33.70 0.24
CA SER A 7 1.54 34.15 1.41
C SER A 7 0.17 33.49 1.50
N LEU A 8 -0.24 33.18 2.73
CA LEU A 8 -1.61 32.80 3.07
C LEU A 8 -2.30 33.98 3.74
N PHE A 9 -3.52 34.27 3.27
CA PHE A 9 -4.33 35.38 3.74
C PHE A 9 -5.41 34.87 4.69
N ARG A 10 -5.62 35.59 5.80
CA ARG A 10 -6.75 35.39 6.70
C ARG A 10 -7.90 36.30 6.30
N LEU A 11 -9.12 35.75 6.27
CA LEU A 11 -10.37 36.47 6.01
C LEU A 11 -11.41 36.06 7.06
N GLU A 12 -12.27 37.00 7.45
CA GLU A 12 -13.44 36.70 8.26
C GLU A 12 -14.55 36.09 7.40
N ARG A 13 -15.24 35.07 7.93
CA ARG A 13 -16.31 34.37 7.21
C ARG A 13 -17.59 35.23 7.09
N ALA A 14 -17.83 36.11 8.05
CA ALA A 14 -19.01 36.97 8.11
C ALA A 14 -18.63 38.43 7.87
N GLY A 15 -19.52 39.19 7.22
CA GLY A 15 -19.29 40.60 6.89
C GLY A 15 -18.51 40.79 5.59
N THR A 16 -17.92 41.99 5.42
CA THR A 16 -17.13 42.32 4.23
C THR A 16 -15.75 41.64 4.30
N PRO A 17 -15.37 40.80 3.32
CA PRO A 17 -14.08 40.12 3.33
C PRO A 17 -12.93 41.14 3.26
N ALA A 18 -12.06 41.14 4.26
CA ALA A 18 -10.88 41.99 4.33
C ALA A 18 -9.62 41.12 4.45
N PRO A 19 -9.03 40.66 3.33
CA PRO A 19 -7.88 39.76 3.35
C PRO A 19 -6.64 40.42 3.95
N LYS A 20 -6.01 39.71 4.88
CA LYS A 20 -4.74 40.12 5.51
C LYS A 20 -3.69 39.03 5.36
N PRO A 21 -2.51 39.31 4.77
CA PRO A 21 -1.43 38.33 4.73
C PRO A 21 -1.03 38.01 6.17
N THR A 22 -1.09 36.73 6.53
CA THR A 22 -0.87 36.29 7.92
C THR A 22 0.30 35.32 8.01
N LEU A 23 0.43 34.43 7.03
CA LEU A 23 1.53 33.47 6.97
C LEU A 23 2.34 33.70 5.70
N GLN A 24 3.66 33.75 5.82
CA GLN A 24 4.59 33.90 4.72
C GLN A 24 5.37 32.61 4.52
N ARG A 25 5.53 32.19 3.26
CA ARG A 25 6.32 31.00 2.91
C ARG A 25 7.78 31.27 3.23
N VAL A 26 8.44 30.30 3.85
CA VAL A 26 9.87 30.34 4.17
C VAL A 26 10.57 29.12 3.59
N ASN A 27 11.81 29.31 3.15
CA ASN A 27 12.63 28.20 2.73
C ASN A 27 13.32 27.58 3.94
N ALA A 28 13.24 26.26 4.08
CA ALA A 28 13.77 25.54 5.23
C ALA A 28 15.27 25.79 5.44
N LYS A 29 16.05 25.74 4.35
CA LYS A 29 17.50 25.98 4.39
C LYS A 29 17.83 27.42 4.78
N ALA A 30 17.03 28.39 4.36
CA ALA A 30 17.24 29.80 4.70
C ALA A 30 17.01 30.08 6.20
N ILE A 31 16.17 29.29 6.87
CA ILE A 31 15.93 29.38 8.31
C ILE A 31 16.75 28.35 9.12
N GLY A 32 17.73 27.68 8.49
CA GLY A 32 18.68 26.81 9.17
C GLY A 32 18.21 25.38 9.44
N LEU A 33 17.03 24.97 8.96
CA LEU A 33 16.54 23.61 9.09
C LEU A 33 17.35 22.64 8.23
N GLN A 34 17.44 21.39 8.70
CA GLN A 34 18.15 20.29 8.06
C GLN A 34 17.17 19.22 7.56
N GLU A 35 17.64 18.31 6.70
CA GLU A 35 16.87 17.16 6.21
C GLU A 35 16.33 16.31 7.38
N SER A 36 17.14 16.10 8.43
CA SER A 36 16.74 15.38 9.64
C SER A 36 15.52 15.97 10.36
N TRP A 37 15.28 17.28 10.27
CA TRP A 37 14.09 17.90 10.86
C TRP A 37 12.81 17.42 10.17
N PHE A 38 12.85 17.28 8.84
CA PHE A 38 11.72 16.73 8.08
C PHE A 38 11.57 15.24 8.32
N ARG A 39 12.67 14.50 8.41
CA ARG A 39 12.66 13.07 8.76
C ARG A 39 11.93 12.85 10.09
N ASP A 40 12.33 13.58 11.12
CA ASP A 40 11.75 13.44 12.46
C ASP A 40 10.28 13.86 12.47
N ALA A 41 9.91 14.91 11.73
CA ALA A 41 8.52 15.33 11.58
C ALA A 41 7.64 14.28 10.87
N ILE A 42 8.14 13.67 9.78
CA ILE A 42 7.44 12.62 9.03
C ILE A 42 7.33 11.35 9.87
N PHE A 43 8.35 10.99 10.64
CA PHE A 43 8.28 9.83 11.53
C PHE A 43 7.29 10.05 12.67
N ALA A 44 7.20 11.27 13.22
CA ALA A 44 6.22 11.60 14.24
C ALA A 44 4.78 11.64 13.69
N GLU A 45 4.60 12.08 12.44
CA GLU A 45 3.29 12.14 11.77
C GLU A 45 3.40 11.68 10.30
N PRO A 46 3.23 10.36 10.03
CA PRO A 46 3.31 9.82 8.68
C PRO A 46 2.30 10.41 7.71
N GLU A 47 1.17 10.93 8.19
CA GLU A 47 0.15 11.56 7.34
C GLU A 47 0.65 12.78 6.58
N LEU A 48 1.77 13.39 7.00
CA LEU A 48 2.44 14.46 6.24
C LEU A 48 2.80 14.02 4.82
N VAL A 49 3.10 12.74 4.59
CA VAL A 49 3.42 12.19 3.26
C VAL A 49 2.38 11.20 2.75
N VAL A 50 1.76 10.44 3.66
CA VAL A 50 0.73 9.45 3.34
C VAL A 50 -0.56 10.14 2.91
N GLY A 51 -0.98 11.22 3.58
CA GLY A 51 -2.21 11.96 3.29
C GLY A 51 -2.29 12.45 1.83
N PRO A 52 -1.29 13.19 1.31
CA PRO A 52 -1.26 13.59 -0.09
C PRO A 52 -1.30 12.41 -1.08
N CYS A 53 -0.63 11.31 -0.76
CA CYS A 53 -0.66 10.09 -1.59
C CYS A 53 -2.06 9.45 -1.59
N ARG A 54 -2.71 9.36 -0.43
CA ARG A 54 -4.08 8.86 -0.29
C ARG A 54 -5.07 9.71 -1.09
N MET A 55 -4.99 11.03 -0.97
CA MET A 55 -5.83 11.97 -1.74
C MET A 55 -5.66 11.82 -3.25
N ALA A 56 -4.49 11.40 -3.72
CA ALA A 56 -4.23 11.10 -5.12
C ALA A 56 -4.70 9.70 -5.57
N GLY A 57 -5.43 8.96 -4.71
CA GLY A 57 -5.87 7.59 -4.98
C GLY A 57 -4.70 6.61 -5.02
N ARG A 58 -3.56 6.98 -4.43
CA ARG A 58 -2.38 6.13 -4.32
C ARG A 58 -2.33 5.40 -3.01
N ILE A 59 -3.31 5.49 -2.12
CA ILE A 59 -3.45 4.71 -0.89
C ILE A 59 -4.94 4.46 -0.66
N PRO A 60 -5.39 3.22 -0.36
CA PRO A 60 -6.76 2.95 0.03
C PRO A 60 -7.15 3.71 1.30
N ALA A 61 -8.44 4.00 1.46
CA ALA A 61 -8.92 4.76 2.62
C ALA A 61 -8.79 3.99 3.94
N ASP A 62 -8.82 2.66 3.88
CA ASP A 62 -8.70 1.72 5.00
C ASP A 62 -7.24 1.31 5.31
N GLU A 63 -6.28 1.72 4.48
CA GLU A 63 -4.86 1.42 4.68
C GLU A 63 -4.23 2.46 5.62
N ALA A 64 -3.98 2.04 6.86
CA ALA A 64 -3.28 2.82 7.87
C ALA A 64 -1.77 2.66 7.71
N TRP A 65 -1.02 3.72 8.00
CA TRP A 65 0.45 3.74 7.88
C TRP A 65 1.08 4.15 9.20
N LEU A 66 2.03 3.33 9.65
CA LEU A 66 2.67 3.47 10.95
C LEU A 66 4.15 3.80 10.79
N PRO A 67 4.72 4.60 11.71
CA PRO A 67 6.15 4.76 11.78
C PRO A 67 6.80 3.44 12.19
N TRP A 68 7.85 3.03 11.48
CA TRP A 68 8.52 1.76 11.74
C TRP A 68 9.96 1.94 12.21
N ARG A 69 10.79 2.66 11.45
CA ARG A 69 12.17 2.98 11.83
C ARG A 69 12.71 4.21 11.12
N ILE A 70 13.80 4.78 11.63
CA ILE A 70 14.58 5.84 10.97
C ILE A 70 16.04 5.40 10.80
N GLU A 71 16.76 6.03 9.87
CA GLU A 71 18.19 5.83 9.61
C GLU A 71 18.61 4.35 9.50
N THR A 72 17.78 3.54 8.85
CA THR A 72 18.00 2.09 8.76
C THR A 72 18.69 1.72 7.46
N ASN A 73 19.73 0.88 7.53
CA ASN A 73 20.55 0.54 6.37
C ASN A 73 20.40 -0.95 6.01
N PHE A 74 20.09 -1.20 4.74
CA PHE A 74 19.99 -2.54 4.14
C PHE A 74 21.02 -2.78 3.01
N GLY A 75 22.09 -1.97 2.97
CA GLY A 75 23.23 -2.13 2.06
C GLY A 75 23.50 -0.91 1.16
N SER A 76 22.45 -0.22 0.72
CA SER A 76 22.51 0.94 -0.19
C SER A 76 22.62 2.30 0.50
N GLY A 77 22.70 2.32 1.84
CA GLY A 77 22.77 3.52 2.66
C GLY A 77 21.61 3.61 3.66
N PRO A 78 21.65 4.58 4.60
CA PRO A 78 20.58 4.75 5.57
C PRO A 78 19.33 5.33 4.91
N ILE A 79 18.22 4.61 5.00
CA ILE A 79 16.87 5.10 4.69
C ILE A 79 16.47 6.10 5.78
N ASP A 80 16.07 7.32 5.39
CA ASP A 80 15.68 8.37 6.33
C ASP A 80 14.49 7.93 7.19
N VAL A 81 13.37 7.51 6.57
CA VAL A 81 12.19 6.99 7.27
C VAL A 81 11.65 5.73 6.61
N LEU A 82 11.44 4.70 7.43
CA LEU A 82 10.74 3.47 7.09
C LEU A 82 9.35 3.48 7.74
N LEU A 83 8.32 3.23 6.93
CA LEU A 83 6.93 3.12 7.35
C LEU A 83 6.41 1.71 7.05
N ILE A 84 5.38 1.29 7.78
CA ILE A 84 4.70 0.02 7.53
C ILE A 84 3.19 0.23 7.50
N SER A 85 2.51 -0.33 6.50
CA SER A 85 1.05 -0.24 6.39
C SER A 85 0.34 -1.40 7.09
N SER A 86 -0.92 -1.21 7.44
CA SER A 86 -1.82 -2.27 7.93
C SER A 86 -2.04 -3.42 6.93
N HIS A 87 -1.63 -3.21 5.67
CA HIS A 87 -1.66 -4.21 4.59
C HIS A 87 -0.31 -4.91 4.36
N GLY A 88 0.72 -4.60 5.14
CA GLY A 88 2.06 -5.20 5.02
C GLY A 88 2.99 -4.50 4.04
N ARG A 89 2.52 -3.50 3.29
CA ARG A 89 3.38 -2.69 2.41
C ARG A 89 4.37 -1.85 3.20
N VAL A 90 5.59 -1.76 2.67
CA VAL A 90 6.66 -0.94 3.25
C VAL A 90 6.76 0.41 2.54
N GLY A 91 6.89 1.46 3.33
CA GLY A 91 7.06 2.83 2.87
C GLY A 91 8.49 3.27 3.07
N ILE A 92 9.12 3.78 2.02
CA ILE A 92 10.50 4.26 2.03
C ILE A 92 10.47 5.75 1.74
N VAL A 93 10.80 6.58 2.72
CA VAL A 93 10.83 8.03 2.57
C VAL A 93 12.26 8.52 2.61
N GLU A 94 12.65 9.28 1.58
CA GLU A 94 13.92 10.00 1.51
C GLU A 94 13.66 11.50 1.61
N THR A 95 14.36 12.17 2.53
CA THR A 95 14.20 13.61 2.75
C THR A 95 15.25 14.43 2.02
N LYS A 96 14.84 15.52 1.36
CA LYS A 96 15.76 16.41 0.63
C LYS A 96 15.39 17.88 0.73
N LEU A 97 16.42 18.72 0.84
CA LEU A 97 16.31 20.18 0.79
C LEU A 97 16.92 20.77 -0.49
N SER A 98 16.44 20.36 -1.67
CA SER A 98 17.06 20.80 -2.91
C SER A 98 16.14 20.96 -4.11
N TYR A 99 16.32 22.09 -4.80
CA TYR A 99 15.86 22.33 -6.17
C TYR A 99 16.98 22.03 -7.19
N ASN A 100 18.14 21.51 -6.76
CA ASN A 100 19.33 21.47 -7.60
C ASN A 100 19.17 20.48 -8.77
N PRO A 101 19.29 20.94 -10.02
CA PRO A 101 19.22 20.11 -11.20
C PRO A 101 20.09 18.86 -11.25
N GLN A 102 21.26 18.90 -10.63
CA GLN A 102 22.27 17.83 -10.65
C GLN A 102 21.89 16.68 -9.68
N LYS A 103 21.30 17.01 -8.52
CA LYS A 103 20.90 16.05 -7.48
C LYS A 103 19.57 15.32 -7.78
N ARG A 104 18.87 15.73 -8.84
CA ARG A 104 17.55 15.17 -9.21
C ARG A 104 17.56 13.69 -9.57
N ARG A 105 18.64 13.21 -10.19
CA ARG A 105 18.78 11.79 -10.55
C ARG A 105 19.18 10.94 -9.36
N GLU A 106 20.07 11.50 -8.55
CA GLU A 106 20.64 10.86 -7.37
C GLU A 106 19.53 10.47 -6.39
N VAL A 107 18.64 11.40 -6.04
CA VAL A 107 17.56 11.10 -5.08
C VAL A 107 16.61 10.01 -5.58
N VAL A 108 16.23 10.01 -6.86
CA VAL A 108 15.33 8.98 -7.41
C VAL A 108 16.04 7.63 -7.45
N ALA A 109 17.30 7.58 -7.89
CA ALA A 109 18.09 6.36 -7.89
C ALA A 109 18.22 5.79 -6.46
N GLN A 110 18.51 6.66 -5.49
CA GLN A 110 18.66 6.30 -4.08
C GLN A 110 17.42 5.61 -3.51
N VAL A 111 16.21 6.15 -3.71
CA VAL A 111 14.99 5.50 -3.19
C VAL A 111 14.69 4.16 -3.90
N LEU A 112 15.07 4.04 -5.18
CA LEU A 112 14.94 2.77 -5.92
C LEU A 112 15.97 1.73 -5.46
N ASP A 113 17.21 2.15 -5.19
CA ASP A 113 18.26 1.28 -4.66
C ASP A 113 17.89 0.76 -3.26
N TYR A 114 17.27 1.61 -2.43
CA TYR A 114 16.71 1.18 -1.15
C TYR A 114 15.62 0.12 -1.32
N ALA A 115 14.70 0.32 -2.26
CA ALA A 115 13.64 -0.63 -2.53
C ALA A 115 14.18 -2.00 -2.98
N LEU A 116 15.21 -2.01 -3.84
CA LEU A 116 15.88 -3.23 -4.27
C LEU A 116 16.57 -3.94 -3.11
N SER A 117 17.39 -3.23 -2.33
CA SER A 117 18.08 -3.80 -1.17
C SER A 117 17.10 -4.37 -0.13
N LEU A 118 15.99 -3.68 0.10
CA LEU A 118 14.97 -4.12 1.03
C LEU A 118 14.23 -5.37 0.51
N GLN A 119 13.97 -5.46 -0.79
CA GLN A 119 13.35 -6.64 -1.41
C GLN A 119 14.25 -7.88 -1.33
N GLU A 120 15.58 -7.70 -1.31
CA GLU A 120 16.55 -8.77 -1.13
C GLU A 120 16.78 -9.17 0.34
N SER A 121 16.22 -8.42 1.30
CA SER A 121 16.39 -8.67 2.73
C SER A 121 15.46 -9.77 3.22
N ASP A 122 15.95 -10.60 4.16
CA ASP A 122 15.14 -11.61 4.82
C ASP A 122 14.37 -11.01 6.01
N ARG A 123 13.38 -11.74 6.53
CA ARG A 123 12.59 -11.29 7.69
C ARG A 123 13.46 -10.95 8.90
N GLU A 124 14.55 -11.67 9.10
CA GLU A 124 15.48 -11.52 10.22
C GLU A 124 16.27 -10.20 10.16
N ASP A 125 16.43 -9.62 8.97
CA ASP A 125 17.09 -8.33 8.76
C ASP A 125 16.15 -7.16 9.05
N LEU A 126 14.83 -7.40 9.01
CA LEU A 126 13.81 -6.38 9.22
C LEU A 126 13.56 -6.13 10.72
N PRO A 127 13.28 -4.88 11.11
CA PRO A 127 12.93 -4.56 12.49
C PRO A 127 11.65 -5.27 12.93
N GLU A 128 11.48 -5.43 14.24
CA GLU A 128 10.22 -5.94 14.79
C GLU A 128 9.05 -5.02 14.38
N LEU A 129 7.89 -5.64 14.15
CA LEU A 129 6.68 -4.89 13.82
C LEU A 129 6.28 -3.98 14.99
N PRO A 130 5.76 -2.77 14.73
CA PRO A 130 5.30 -1.89 15.80
C PRO A 130 4.23 -2.57 16.67
N ASP A 131 4.31 -2.37 17.99
CA ASP A 131 3.24 -2.77 18.90
C ASP A 131 2.05 -1.80 18.78
N HIS A 132 1.26 -1.98 17.74
CA HIS A 132 0.13 -1.12 17.41
C HIS A 132 -1.03 -1.95 16.84
N PRO A 133 -2.30 -1.63 17.13
CA PRO A 133 -3.44 -2.35 16.58
C PRO A 133 -3.46 -2.35 15.04
N ALA A 134 -3.14 -1.25 14.40
CA ALA A 134 -3.07 -1.22 12.93
C ALA A 134 -1.81 -1.89 12.33
N ALA A 135 -0.90 -2.46 13.13
CA ALA A 135 0.28 -3.13 12.60
C ALA A 135 -0.14 -4.37 11.79
N PRO A 136 0.50 -4.63 10.63
CA PRO A 136 0.15 -5.79 9.82
C PRO A 136 0.55 -7.07 10.52
N LEU A 137 0.08 -8.19 9.98
CA LEU A 137 0.59 -9.50 10.36
C LEU A 137 1.89 -9.76 9.60
N GLU A 138 2.81 -10.51 10.21
CA GLU A 138 4.14 -10.76 9.66
C GLU A 138 4.10 -11.38 8.25
N GLU A 139 3.15 -12.29 8.01
CA GLU A 139 2.95 -12.91 6.70
C GLU A 139 2.54 -11.92 5.61
N ASP A 140 1.77 -10.87 5.96
CA ASP A 140 1.34 -9.84 5.01
C ASP A 140 2.51 -8.92 4.64
N LEU A 141 3.40 -8.64 5.60
CA LEU A 141 4.68 -7.97 5.36
C LEU A 141 5.55 -8.80 4.41
N ILE A 142 5.80 -10.07 4.72
CA ILE A 142 6.65 -10.94 3.90
C ILE A 142 6.11 -11.06 2.47
N GLU A 143 4.79 -11.21 2.32
CA GLU A 143 4.15 -11.25 1.01
C GLU A 143 4.36 -9.95 0.21
N CYS A 144 4.13 -8.80 0.84
CA CYS A 144 4.32 -7.51 0.19
C CYS A 144 5.80 -7.23 -0.13
N LEU A 145 6.71 -7.60 0.77
CA LEU A 145 8.15 -7.48 0.60
C LEU A 145 8.63 -8.27 -0.62
N ASN A 146 8.27 -9.56 -0.69
CA ASN A 146 8.64 -10.45 -1.80
C ASN A 146 8.08 -9.96 -3.14
N ALA A 147 6.84 -9.44 -3.13
CA ALA A 147 6.22 -8.84 -4.30
C ALA A 147 6.80 -7.45 -4.66
N GLY A 148 7.65 -6.88 -3.81
CA GLY A 148 8.21 -5.54 -3.95
C GLY A 148 7.16 -4.44 -3.91
N ARG A 149 6.09 -4.63 -3.12
CA ARG A 149 4.95 -3.71 -2.98
C ARG A 149 5.30 -2.54 -2.07
N PHE A 150 6.01 -1.57 -2.63
CA PHE A 150 6.53 -0.42 -1.90
C PHE A 150 5.76 0.87 -2.18
N LEU A 151 5.74 1.75 -1.17
CA LEU A 151 5.43 3.17 -1.35
C LEU A 151 6.73 3.96 -1.20
N LEU A 152 7.27 4.43 -2.31
CA LEU A 152 8.47 5.23 -2.35
C LEU A 152 8.07 6.71 -2.30
N VAL A 153 8.68 7.47 -1.40
CA VAL A 153 8.38 8.89 -1.22
C VAL A 153 9.67 9.69 -1.20
N ILE A 154 9.72 10.74 -2.02
CA ILE A 154 10.71 11.81 -1.88
C ILE A 154 10.00 13.00 -1.25
N ALA A 155 10.45 13.41 -0.06
CA ALA A 155 9.80 14.46 0.73
C ALA A 155 10.77 15.58 1.13
N GLY A 156 10.26 16.79 1.36
CA GLY A 156 11.07 17.90 1.85
C GLY A 156 10.67 19.24 1.25
N ASP A 157 11.47 20.28 1.44
CA ASP A 157 11.19 21.62 0.90
C ASP A 157 11.97 21.89 -0.39
N ALA A 158 11.37 22.71 -1.24
CA ALA A 158 11.96 23.21 -2.46
C ALA A 158 12.27 22.13 -3.51
N LEU A 159 11.49 21.04 -3.57
CA LEU A 159 11.75 19.93 -4.51
C LEU A 159 11.52 20.34 -5.98
N ASP A 160 12.29 19.75 -6.91
CA ASP A 160 12.10 19.90 -8.36
C ASP A 160 11.32 18.70 -8.94
N PRO A 161 10.04 18.86 -9.33
CA PRO A 161 9.21 17.77 -9.85
C PRO A 161 9.74 17.16 -11.15
N ARG A 162 10.67 17.81 -11.86
CA ARG A 162 11.31 17.24 -13.05
C ARG A 162 12.15 16.00 -12.72
N ALA A 163 12.57 15.83 -11.46
CA ALA A 163 13.26 14.61 -11.02
C ALA A 163 12.41 13.35 -11.29
N LEU A 164 11.09 13.42 -11.14
CA LEU A 164 10.19 12.30 -11.43
C LEU A 164 10.22 11.84 -12.88
N ARG A 165 10.48 12.73 -13.85
CA ARG A 165 10.55 12.34 -15.28
C ARG A 165 11.72 11.40 -15.59
N LEU A 166 12.77 11.43 -14.76
CA LEU A 166 13.98 10.65 -14.97
C LEU A 166 13.82 9.20 -14.50
N SER A 167 12.93 8.97 -13.51
CA SER A 167 12.54 7.63 -13.08
C SER A 167 12.10 6.80 -14.29
N GLN A 168 11.20 7.30 -15.15
CA GLN A 168 10.67 6.58 -16.32
C GLN A 168 11.77 5.96 -17.22
N SER A 169 12.94 6.61 -17.33
CA SER A 169 14.08 6.11 -18.10
C SER A 169 14.96 5.10 -17.34
N MET A 170 15.12 5.26 -16.01
CA MET A 170 15.88 4.33 -15.15
C MET A 170 15.09 3.05 -14.86
N LEU A 171 13.77 3.18 -14.72
CA LEU A 171 12.80 2.10 -14.54
C LEU A 171 12.73 1.17 -15.75
N ALA A 172 13.27 1.59 -16.90
CA ALA A 172 13.24 0.78 -18.09
C ALA A 172 14.15 -0.44 -18.05
N ARG A 173 14.96 -0.65 -17.00
CA ARG A 173 15.98 -1.69 -17.01
C ARG A 173 15.99 -2.64 -15.82
N HIS A 174 15.39 -2.32 -14.66
CA HIS A 174 15.77 -3.02 -13.41
C HIS A 174 14.66 -3.35 -12.39
N LEU A 175 13.40 -2.96 -12.59
CA LEU A 175 12.33 -3.24 -11.60
C LEU A 175 11.12 -3.90 -12.25
N THR A 176 10.80 -5.12 -11.82
CA THR A 176 9.60 -5.89 -12.22
C THR A 176 8.49 -5.86 -11.17
N SER A 177 8.74 -5.21 -10.02
CA SER A 177 7.84 -5.12 -8.86
C SER A 177 6.85 -3.95 -8.95
N GLU A 178 5.76 -4.06 -8.19
CA GLU A 178 4.71 -3.03 -8.09
C GLU A 178 5.07 -1.98 -7.03
N TRP A 179 5.65 -0.84 -7.43
CA TRP A 179 5.96 0.25 -6.51
C TRP A 179 5.35 1.57 -6.99
N ASP A 180 4.94 2.40 -6.03
CA ASP A 180 4.47 3.76 -6.27
C ASP A 180 5.59 4.73 -5.88
N LEU A 181 5.98 5.66 -6.74
CA LEU A 181 6.87 6.75 -6.36
C LEU A 181 6.08 8.06 -6.29
N ALA A 182 6.05 8.68 -5.13
CA ALA A 182 5.46 9.99 -4.89
C ALA A 182 6.52 11.03 -4.55
N MET A 183 6.25 12.28 -4.92
CA MET A 183 7.05 13.44 -4.49
C MET A 183 6.17 14.42 -3.74
N VAL A 184 6.49 14.67 -2.47
CA VAL A 184 5.70 15.51 -1.57
C VAL A 184 6.54 16.72 -1.15
N ASP A 185 6.16 17.91 -1.60
CA ASP A 185 6.76 19.16 -1.14
C ASP A 185 6.13 19.55 0.20
N LEU A 186 6.97 19.82 1.20
CA LEU A 186 6.57 20.17 2.55
C LEU A 186 6.77 21.67 2.73
N ASN A 187 5.76 22.44 2.30
CA ASN A 187 5.83 23.89 2.28
C ASN A 187 5.77 24.48 3.69
N LEU A 188 6.80 25.22 4.08
CA LEU A 188 6.86 25.88 5.38
C LEU A 188 6.35 27.32 5.31
N TYR A 189 5.57 27.70 6.32
CA TYR A 189 5.10 29.06 6.52
C TYR A 189 5.33 29.50 7.96
N ARG A 190 5.52 30.80 8.18
CA ARG A 190 5.56 31.43 9.50
C ARG A 190 4.73 32.69 9.54
N THR A 191 4.33 33.12 10.73
CA THR A 191 3.75 34.45 10.93
C THR A 191 4.86 35.47 11.15
N SER A 192 4.64 36.73 10.78
CA SER A 192 5.60 37.81 11.06
C SER A 192 5.69 38.18 12.55
N ALA A 193 4.71 37.76 13.35
CA ALA A 193 4.62 38.11 14.78
C ALA A 193 5.26 37.08 15.72
N ASP A 194 5.57 35.88 15.23
CA ASP A 194 6.04 34.75 16.03
C ASP A 194 6.95 33.86 15.19
N ASP A 195 8.22 33.79 15.59
CA ASP A 195 9.27 33.03 14.89
C ASP A 195 9.46 31.62 15.45
N ASN A 196 8.73 31.24 16.51
CA ASN A 196 8.86 29.92 17.14
C ASN A 196 7.95 28.86 16.52
N HIS A 197 6.89 29.25 15.80
CA HIS A 197 5.95 28.33 15.19
C HIS A 197 6.06 28.31 13.67
N LEU A 198 6.22 27.10 13.14
CA LEU A 198 6.16 26.84 11.70
C LEU A 198 4.86 26.10 11.37
N TYR A 199 4.26 26.47 10.26
CA TYR A 199 3.11 25.82 9.68
C TYR A 199 3.57 25.08 8.44
N LEU A 200 3.28 23.78 8.37
CA LEU A 200 3.69 22.93 7.27
C LEU A 200 2.46 22.54 6.45
N VAL A 201 2.56 22.69 5.12
CA VAL A 201 1.52 22.29 4.18
C VAL A 201 2.11 21.28 3.19
N PRO A 202 1.72 20.00 3.26
CA PRO A 202 2.20 19.01 2.32
C PRO A 202 1.46 19.14 0.97
N GLU A 203 2.21 19.07 -0.13
CA GLU A 203 1.71 19.17 -1.50
C GLU A 203 2.29 18.06 -2.36
N LEU A 204 1.44 17.25 -2.98
CA LEU A 204 1.88 16.24 -3.93
C LEU A 204 2.29 16.89 -5.26
N LEU A 205 3.57 16.88 -5.58
CA LEU A 205 4.10 17.45 -6.82
C LEU A 205 3.95 16.51 -8.03
N GLY A 206 3.86 15.20 -7.79
CA GLY A 206 3.65 14.20 -8.82
C GLY A 206 3.83 12.77 -8.32
N THR A 207 3.42 11.83 -9.17
CA THR A 207 3.55 10.39 -8.91
C THR A 207 4.05 9.67 -10.15
N VAL A 208 4.81 8.60 -9.97
CA VAL A 208 5.20 7.66 -11.02
C VAL A 208 4.66 6.29 -10.62
N LEU A 209 3.99 5.65 -11.56
CA LEU A 209 3.45 4.31 -11.40
C LEU A 209 4.35 3.33 -12.13
N SER A 210 4.68 2.22 -11.48
CA SER A 210 5.27 1.08 -12.17
C SER A 210 4.17 0.31 -12.90
N ASP A 211 4.23 0.23 -14.23
CA ASP A 211 3.48 -0.78 -14.97
C ASP A 211 4.25 -2.10 -14.90
N LEU A 212 3.59 -3.18 -14.46
CA LEU A 212 4.13 -4.54 -14.53
C LEU A 212 4.57 -4.84 -15.97
N ARG A 213 5.85 -5.11 -16.16
CA ARG A 213 6.34 -5.65 -17.43
C ARG A 213 6.20 -7.15 -17.41
N GLN A 214 5.33 -7.70 -18.26
CA GLN A 214 5.32 -9.13 -18.55
C GLN A 214 6.68 -9.53 -19.13
N VAL A 215 7.40 -10.41 -18.43
CA VAL A 215 8.64 -11.00 -18.93
C VAL A 215 8.28 -12.00 -20.02
N VAL A 216 8.71 -11.75 -21.26
CA VAL A 216 8.59 -12.72 -22.35
C VAL A 216 9.63 -13.83 -22.10
N ARG A 217 9.19 -14.98 -21.59
CA ARG A 217 10.03 -16.17 -21.52
C ARG A 217 10.08 -16.81 -22.91
N VAL A 218 11.17 -16.58 -23.64
CA VAL A 218 11.40 -17.28 -24.91
C VAL A 218 11.83 -18.71 -24.59
N VAL A 219 10.89 -19.66 -24.70
CA VAL A 219 11.24 -21.09 -24.73
C VAL A 219 11.67 -21.41 -26.15
N VAL A 220 12.97 -21.60 -26.38
CA VAL A 220 13.47 -22.08 -27.68
C VAL A 220 13.40 -23.60 -27.65
N GLU A 221 12.36 -24.17 -28.26
CA GLU A 221 12.34 -25.59 -28.60
C GLU A 221 12.93 -25.80 -30.01
N GLY A 222 14.03 -26.54 -30.09
CA GLY A 222 14.47 -27.22 -31.31
C GLY A 222 15.25 -26.41 -32.36
N GLU A 223 16.14 -27.11 -33.06
CA GLU A 223 17.15 -26.59 -33.99
C GLU A 223 16.56 -25.99 -35.29
N SER A 224 16.15 -24.72 -35.28
CA SER A 224 16.39 -23.78 -36.41
C SER A 224 15.91 -22.35 -36.11
N PRO A 225 16.71 -21.31 -36.36
CA PRO A 225 16.46 -19.96 -35.85
C PRO A 225 15.58 -19.15 -36.80
N LYS A 226 14.25 -19.19 -36.62
CA LYS A 226 13.34 -18.14 -37.09
C LYS A 226 12.21 -17.90 -36.08
N ALA A 227 12.55 -17.44 -34.88
CA ALA A 227 11.55 -16.92 -33.95
C ALA A 227 11.09 -15.52 -34.41
N ARG A 228 9.87 -15.43 -34.94
CA ARG A 228 9.20 -14.15 -35.18
C ARG A 228 8.65 -13.66 -33.84
N VAL A 229 9.30 -12.66 -33.26
CA VAL A 229 8.80 -11.98 -32.06
C VAL A 229 7.66 -11.07 -32.50
N MET A 230 6.43 -11.46 -32.19
CA MET A 230 5.26 -10.57 -32.27
C MET A 230 5.02 -9.97 -30.89
N VAL A 231 5.27 -8.66 -30.77
CA VAL A 231 4.90 -7.87 -29.59
C VAL A 231 3.59 -7.19 -29.90
N ASP A 232 2.48 -7.73 -29.38
CA ASP A 232 1.22 -7.00 -29.39
C ASP A 232 1.22 -6.01 -28.22
N LYS A 233 1.48 -4.74 -28.56
CA LYS A 233 1.42 -3.62 -27.64
C LYS A 233 -0.03 -3.16 -27.55
N ILE A 234 -0.78 -3.65 -26.57
CA ILE A 234 -2.10 -3.08 -26.25
C ILE A 234 -1.86 -1.83 -25.42
N VAL A 235 -1.81 -0.68 -26.11
CA VAL A 235 -1.91 0.63 -25.47
C VAL A 235 -3.40 0.86 -25.21
N HIS A 236 -3.81 0.90 -23.94
CA HIS A 236 -5.08 1.52 -23.57
C HIS A 236 -4.83 2.98 -23.25
N GLU A 237 -5.14 3.86 -24.20
CA GLU A 237 -5.47 5.26 -23.94
C GLU A 237 -6.94 5.31 -23.49
N ASP A 238 -7.17 5.60 -22.20
CA ASP A 238 -8.06 6.67 -21.73
C ASP A 238 -8.44 6.50 -20.24
N GLU A 239 -8.41 7.63 -19.52
CA GLU A 239 -8.96 7.94 -18.18
C GLU A 239 -8.38 7.20 -16.95
N ARG A 240 -7.47 7.85 -16.21
CA ARG A 240 -7.70 8.64 -14.96
C ARG A 240 -7.85 7.79 -13.68
N THR A 241 -6.98 8.12 -12.72
CA THR A 241 -7.04 7.85 -11.25
C THR A 241 -7.03 6.39 -10.77
N GLY A 242 -5.97 6.05 -10.03
CA GLY A 242 -5.91 5.05 -8.96
C GLY A 242 -6.27 3.61 -9.30
N ARG A 243 -5.27 2.78 -9.64
CA ARG A 243 -5.37 1.34 -9.42
C ARG A 243 -4.05 0.80 -8.88
N TYR A 244 -4.05 0.57 -7.57
CA TYR A 244 -3.54 -0.70 -7.05
C TYR A 244 -4.08 -1.80 -7.96
N ASN A 245 -3.22 -2.67 -8.49
CA ASN A 245 -3.67 -3.80 -9.30
C ASN A 245 -4.39 -4.80 -8.42
N LYS A 246 -5.62 -4.45 -8.05
CA LYS A 246 -6.67 -5.38 -7.69
C LYS A 246 -6.74 -6.38 -8.84
N LEU A 247 -6.71 -7.69 -8.55
CA LEU A 247 -6.95 -8.70 -9.57
C LEU A 247 -8.22 -8.29 -10.33
N LYS A 248 -8.13 -8.24 -11.66
CA LYS A 248 -9.21 -7.76 -12.52
C LYS A 248 -10.32 -8.80 -12.59
N SER A 249 -10.00 -10.07 -12.33
CA SER A 249 -10.96 -11.17 -12.33
C SER A 249 -10.53 -12.28 -11.37
N VAL A 250 -11.49 -13.15 -11.06
CA VAL A 250 -11.21 -14.42 -10.36
C VAL A 250 -10.29 -15.31 -11.20
N ASP A 251 -10.36 -15.24 -12.52
CA ASP A 251 -9.49 -16.04 -13.39
C ASP A 251 -8.02 -15.68 -13.23
N GLU A 252 -7.69 -14.40 -13.02
CA GLU A 252 -6.31 -13.99 -12.70
C GLU A 252 -5.83 -14.57 -11.37
N LEU A 253 -6.69 -14.62 -10.34
CA LEU A 253 -6.38 -15.27 -9.06
C LEU A 253 -6.07 -16.76 -9.25
N LEU A 254 -6.95 -17.45 -9.99
CA LEU A 254 -6.85 -18.89 -10.21
C LEU A 254 -5.64 -19.24 -11.06
N ALA A 255 -5.27 -18.43 -12.04
CA ALA A 255 -4.05 -18.59 -12.82
C ALA A 255 -2.78 -18.44 -11.95
N ALA A 256 -2.76 -17.49 -11.01
CA ALA A 256 -1.67 -17.35 -10.05
C ALA A 256 -1.54 -18.57 -9.13
N ILE A 257 -2.67 -19.11 -8.65
CA ILE A 257 -2.70 -20.35 -7.86
C ILE A 257 -2.26 -21.54 -8.69
N GLU A 258 -2.67 -21.63 -9.96
CA GLU A 258 -2.29 -22.74 -10.84
C GLU A 258 -0.78 -22.80 -11.09
N THR A 259 -0.16 -21.64 -11.19
CA THR A 259 1.29 -21.52 -11.38
C THR A 259 2.07 -22.06 -10.18
N ASN A 260 1.65 -21.71 -8.96
CA ASN A 260 2.42 -21.99 -7.73
C ASN A 260 1.93 -23.24 -6.98
N HIS A 261 0.64 -23.52 -7.04
CA HIS A 261 -0.06 -24.57 -6.29
C HIS A 261 -1.12 -25.28 -7.15
N PRO A 262 -0.73 -25.96 -8.25
CA PRO A 262 -1.65 -26.54 -9.23
C PRO A 262 -2.66 -27.54 -8.61
N ARG A 263 -2.26 -28.24 -7.54
CA ARG A 263 -3.13 -29.19 -6.82
C ARG A 263 -4.25 -28.53 -6.02
N GLN A 264 -4.21 -27.22 -5.81
CA GLN A 264 -5.17 -26.48 -5.00
C GLN A 264 -6.15 -25.64 -5.83
N VAL A 265 -5.96 -25.52 -7.15
CA VAL A 265 -6.77 -24.66 -8.04
C VAL A 265 -8.25 -25.03 -8.03
N SER A 266 -8.56 -26.33 -8.05
CA SER A 266 -9.95 -26.79 -8.02
C SER A 266 -10.65 -26.36 -6.73
N VAL A 267 -9.98 -26.53 -5.60
CA VAL A 267 -10.47 -26.13 -4.28
C VAL A 267 -10.61 -24.61 -4.18
N ALA A 268 -9.64 -23.86 -4.69
CA ALA A 268 -9.70 -22.40 -4.73
C ALA A 268 -10.89 -21.90 -5.54
N ARG A 269 -11.16 -22.51 -6.70
CA ARG A 269 -12.32 -22.18 -7.54
C ARG A 269 -13.62 -22.40 -6.77
N SER A 270 -13.80 -23.57 -6.16
CA SER A 270 -14.98 -23.88 -5.34
C SER A 270 -15.18 -22.86 -4.21
N LEU A 271 -14.11 -22.54 -3.48
CA LEU A 271 -14.17 -21.60 -2.36
C LEU A 271 -14.50 -20.18 -2.81
N VAL A 272 -13.85 -19.68 -3.86
CA VAL A 272 -14.12 -18.33 -4.39
C VAL A 272 -15.55 -18.21 -4.93
N GLU A 273 -16.04 -19.21 -5.66
CA GLU A 273 -17.43 -19.26 -6.11
C GLU A 273 -18.41 -19.22 -4.93
N GLN A 274 -18.11 -19.97 -3.86
CA GLN A 274 -18.95 -20.00 -2.68
C GLN A 274 -18.91 -18.67 -1.90
N MET A 275 -17.73 -18.02 -1.82
CA MET A 275 -17.61 -16.68 -1.24
C MET A 275 -18.43 -15.65 -2.03
N GLN A 276 -18.36 -15.67 -3.36
CA GLN A 276 -19.16 -14.77 -4.20
C GLN A 276 -20.67 -14.98 -4.01
N ARG A 277 -21.12 -16.24 -3.98
CA ARG A 277 -22.54 -16.57 -3.71
C ARG A 277 -22.98 -16.08 -2.34
N THR A 278 -22.16 -16.32 -1.33
CA THR A 278 -22.41 -15.92 0.05
C THR A 278 -22.54 -14.39 0.18
N ALA A 279 -21.62 -13.64 -0.43
CA ALA A 279 -21.71 -12.18 -0.46
C ALA A 279 -23.00 -11.70 -1.16
N ALA A 280 -23.34 -12.28 -2.31
CA ALA A 280 -24.53 -11.92 -3.07
C ALA A 280 -25.85 -12.22 -2.33
N GLN A 281 -25.89 -13.26 -1.49
CA GLN A 281 -27.06 -13.66 -0.72
C GLN A 281 -27.18 -12.96 0.65
N SER A 282 -26.15 -12.20 1.05
CA SER A 282 -26.09 -11.58 2.37
C SER A 282 -26.97 -10.34 2.56
N ASN A 283 -27.72 -9.92 1.53
CA ASN A 283 -28.48 -8.66 1.50
C ASN A 283 -27.61 -7.42 1.82
N GLY A 284 -26.37 -7.40 1.35
CA GLY A 284 -25.45 -6.26 1.50
C GLY A 284 -24.68 -6.21 2.81
N ARG A 285 -24.81 -7.23 3.68
CA ARG A 285 -24.02 -7.32 4.92
C ARG A 285 -22.59 -7.77 4.68
N LEU A 286 -22.40 -8.62 3.66
CA LEU A 286 -21.11 -9.11 3.24
C LEU A 286 -20.80 -8.63 1.83
N THR A 287 -19.58 -8.19 1.62
CA THR A 287 -19.06 -7.85 0.29
C THR A 287 -17.88 -8.75 -0.08
N PHE A 288 -17.77 -9.05 -1.37
CA PHE A 288 -16.66 -9.82 -1.93
C PHE A 288 -15.70 -8.87 -2.61
N GLY A 289 -14.40 -9.01 -2.31
CA GLY A 289 -13.36 -8.19 -2.90
C GLY A 289 -12.16 -9.02 -3.31
N LEU A 290 -11.68 -8.77 -4.52
CA LEU A 290 -10.35 -9.19 -4.95
C LEU A 290 -9.31 -8.19 -4.44
N GLN A 291 -8.09 -8.65 -4.19
CA GLN A 291 -6.89 -7.84 -4.00
C GLN A 291 -5.82 -8.34 -4.98
N SER A 292 -4.57 -7.91 -4.88
CA SER A 292 -3.50 -8.33 -5.82
C SER A 292 -3.22 -9.83 -5.82
N THR A 293 -3.42 -10.50 -4.68
CA THR A 293 -3.02 -11.90 -4.45
C THR A 293 -4.06 -12.68 -3.65
N SER A 294 -5.25 -12.12 -3.46
CA SER A 294 -6.28 -12.76 -2.64
C SER A 294 -7.70 -12.42 -3.06
N ALA A 295 -8.61 -13.28 -2.65
CA ALA A 295 -10.05 -13.05 -2.64
C ALA A 295 -10.50 -13.01 -1.18
N SER A 296 -11.28 -12.00 -0.80
CA SER A 296 -11.70 -11.79 0.58
C SER A 296 -13.20 -11.55 0.70
N LEU A 297 -13.77 -11.98 1.82
CA LEU A 297 -15.05 -11.50 2.32
C LEU A 297 -14.81 -10.40 3.35
N TYR A 298 -15.69 -9.41 3.28
CA TYR A 298 -15.73 -8.26 4.15
C TYR A 298 -17.10 -8.19 4.81
N HIS A 299 -17.13 -7.82 6.09
CA HIS A 299 -18.35 -7.50 6.81
C HIS A 299 -18.55 -5.98 6.78
N GLU A 300 -19.74 -5.51 6.44
CA GLU A 300 -20.04 -4.08 6.45
C GLU A 300 -20.03 -3.52 7.89
N SER A 301 -19.52 -2.30 8.05
CA SER A 301 -19.52 -1.59 9.33
C SER A 301 -19.79 -0.10 9.11
N PRO A 302 -20.18 0.67 10.14
CA PRO A 302 -20.38 2.12 10.02
C PRO A 302 -19.15 2.87 9.49
N ASN A 303 -17.95 2.34 9.72
CA ASN A 303 -16.67 2.91 9.30
C ASN A 303 -16.10 2.21 8.06
N GLY A 304 -16.96 1.59 7.25
CA GLY A 304 -16.63 0.88 6.02
C GLY A 304 -16.45 -0.64 6.20
N PRO A 305 -16.26 -1.38 5.11
CA PRO A 305 -16.11 -2.83 5.15
C PRO A 305 -14.88 -3.26 5.95
N ARG A 306 -14.99 -4.41 6.64
CA ARG A 306 -13.91 -5.03 7.42
C ARG A 306 -13.65 -6.43 6.92
N ARG A 307 -12.44 -6.64 6.38
CA ARG A 307 -11.99 -7.94 5.91
C ARG A 307 -11.96 -8.92 7.09
N PHE A 308 -12.44 -10.13 6.90
CA PHE A 308 -12.38 -11.12 7.98
C PHE A 308 -12.19 -12.56 7.49
N LEU A 309 -12.37 -12.85 6.20
CA LEU A 309 -12.09 -14.15 5.61
C LEU A 309 -11.37 -13.97 4.28
N THR A 310 -10.23 -14.63 4.10
CA THR A 310 -9.34 -14.41 2.95
C THR A 310 -8.83 -15.73 2.39
N LEU A 311 -9.00 -15.94 1.09
CA LEU A 311 -8.31 -16.96 0.31
C LEU A 311 -7.13 -16.31 -0.42
N ARG A 312 -5.93 -16.83 -0.22
CA ARG A 312 -4.66 -16.30 -0.76
C ARG A 312 -4.14 -17.16 -1.90
N ALA A 313 -3.41 -16.53 -2.83
CA ALA A 313 -2.83 -17.21 -3.98
C ALA A 313 -1.72 -18.23 -3.61
N ASP A 314 -1.19 -18.14 -2.39
CA ASP A 314 -0.15 -19.03 -1.83
C ASP A 314 -0.70 -20.30 -1.15
N GLY A 315 -2.00 -20.58 -1.29
CA GLY A 315 -2.63 -21.75 -0.69
C GLY A 315 -3.22 -21.50 0.71
N GLY A 316 -3.15 -20.28 1.24
CA GLY A 316 -3.71 -19.92 2.54
C GLY A 316 -5.21 -19.64 2.52
N PHE A 317 -5.93 -20.10 3.54
CA PHE A 317 -7.29 -19.72 3.87
C PHE A 317 -7.31 -19.19 5.31
N ARG A 318 -7.64 -17.91 5.47
CA ARG A 318 -7.38 -17.15 6.69
C ARG A 318 -8.63 -16.49 7.22
N VAL A 319 -8.76 -16.48 8.54
CA VAL A 319 -9.76 -15.74 9.31
C VAL A 319 -9.04 -14.64 10.08
N VAL A 320 -9.57 -13.41 10.05
CA VAL A 320 -8.99 -12.24 10.75
C VAL A 320 -10.06 -11.58 11.62
N LEU A 321 -9.85 -11.61 12.94
CA LEU A 321 -10.79 -11.03 13.92
C LEU A 321 -10.44 -9.59 14.27
N GLN A 322 -9.17 -9.21 14.12
CA GLN A 322 -8.65 -7.90 14.50
C GLN A 322 -9.41 -6.73 13.85
N TYR A 323 -9.68 -6.80 12.54
CA TYR A 323 -10.40 -5.74 11.84
C TYR A 323 -11.87 -5.60 12.28
N LEU A 324 -12.50 -6.71 12.69
CA LEU A 324 -13.85 -6.69 13.26
C LEU A 324 -13.82 -6.04 14.65
N ARG A 325 -12.80 -6.35 15.45
CA ARG A 325 -12.59 -5.80 16.81
C ARG A 325 -12.38 -4.29 16.78
N GLU A 326 -11.55 -3.81 15.87
CA GLU A 326 -11.33 -2.36 15.67
C GLU A 326 -12.60 -1.62 15.22
N ALA A 327 -13.55 -2.32 14.60
CA ALA A 327 -14.85 -1.77 14.24
C ALA A 327 -15.92 -1.94 15.34
N GLY A 328 -15.57 -2.52 16.49
CA GLY A 328 -16.50 -2.78 17.60
C GLY A 328 -17.53 -3.88 17.31
N LEU A 329 -17.26 -4.79 16.37
CA LEU A 329 -18.16 -5.85 15.93
C LEU A 329 -17.99 -7.13 16.77
N GLU A 330 -18.09 -7.02 18.09
CA GLU A 330 -17.86 -8.14 19.03
C GLU A 330 -18.82 -9.31 18.81
N ASP A 331 -20.10 -9.04 18.55
CA ASP A 331 -21.08 -10.10 18.27
C ASP A 331 -20.72 -10.89 17.00
N VAL A 332 -20.19 -10.20 15.98
CA VAL A 332 -19.74 -10.83 14.73
C VAL A 332 -18.53 -11.72 14.99
N ILE A 333 -17.60 -11.30 15.85
CA ILE A 333 -16.42 -12.11 16.23
C ILE A 333 -16.86 -13.44 16.81
N ASP A 334 -17.83 -13.45 17.72
CA ASP A 334 -18.31 -14.68 18.37
C ASP A 334 -18.91 -15.64 17.34
N VAL A 335 -19.68 -15.12 16.38
CA VAL A 335 -20.24 -15.96 15.31
C VAL A 335 -19.15 -16.44 14.34
N VAL A 336 -18.13 -15.63 14.04
CA VAL A 336 -17.01 -16.04 13.16
C VAL A 336 -16.24 -17.18 13.81
N VAL A 337 -15.87 -17.04 15.09
CA VAL A 337 -15.16 -18.06 15.86
C VAL A 337 -15.96 -19.38 15.87
N ALA A 338 -17.27 -19.32 16.09
CA ALA A 338 -18.13 -20.50 16.04
C ALA A 338 -18.25 -21.11 14.63
N ALA A 339 -18.35 -20.27 13.60
CA ALA A 339 -18.53 -20.70 12.21
C ALA A 339 -17.29 -21.40 11.64
N VAL A 340 -16.10 -20.97 12.03
CA VAL A 340 -14.83 -21.48 11.46
C VAL A 340 -14.37 -22.78 12.11
N ALA A 341 -14.89 -23.12 13.30
CA ALA A 341 -14.60 -24.37 13.99
C ALA A 341 -15.35 -25.57 13.39
N PRO A 342 -14.73 -26.76 13.26
CA PRO A 342 -13.37 -27.12 13.66
C PRO A 342 -12.32 -26.92 12.55
N ALA A 343 -12.69 -26.37 11.40
CA ALA A 343 -11.80 -26.28 10.24
C ALA A 343 -10.58 -25.37 10.50
N ILE A 344 -10.77 -24.33 11.33
CA ILE A 344 -9.74 -23.44 11.82
C ILE A 344 -9.90 -23.31 13.34
N THR A 345 -8.83 -23.59 14.07
CA THR A 345 -8.77 -23.33 15.51
C THR A 345 -8.40 -21.87 15.73
N ILE A 346 -9.33 -21.09 16.27
CA ILE A 346 -9.13 -19.69 16.64
C ILE A 346 -9.94 -19.37 17.90
N GLN A 347 -9.38 -18.58 18.80
CA GLN A 347 -10.03 -18.07 19.99
C GLN A 347 -10.49 -16.62 19.77
N ARG A 348 -11.44 -16.17 20.58
CA ARG A 348 -12.03 -14.82 20.49
C ARG A 348 -10.99 -13.70 20.58
N ASP A 349 -9.95 -13.89 21.38
CA ASP A 349 -8.90 -12.89 21.62
C ASP A 349 -7.77 -12.94 20.57
N ASP A 350 -7.74 -13.97 19.73
CA ASP A 350 -6.74 -14.08 18.67
C ASP A 350 -6.91 -12.94 17.65
N ARG A 351 -5.81 -12.51 17.04
CA ARG A 351 -5.86 -11.53 15.95
C ARG A 351 -6.36 -12.16 14.65
N ALA A 352 -5.86 -13.35 14.34
CA ALA A 352 -6.16 -14.11 13.14
C ALA A 352 -5.75 -15.57 13.31
N ALA A 353 -6.26 -16.44 12.46
CA ALA A 353 -5.78 -17.81 12.29
C ALA A 353 -5.85 -18.21 10.81
N SER A 354 -4.99 -19.14 10.41
CA SER A 354 -4.92 -19.60 9.03
C SER A 354 -4.85 -21.13 8.97
N THR A 355 -5.29 -21.66 7.84
CA THR A 355 -5.07 -23.05 7.45
C THR A 355 -4.78 -23.08 5.95
N ARG A 356 -4.19 -24.15 5.45
CA ARG A 356 -4.03 -24.32 3.99
C ARG A 356 -5.28 -24.95 3.40
N TYR A 357 -5.77 -24.42 2.29
CA TYR A 357 -6.85 -25.09 1.56
C TYR A 357 -6.28 -26.22 0.70
N THR A 358 -6.88 -27.39 0.81
CA THR A 358 -6.46 -28.62 0.15
C THR A 358 -7.69 -29.43 -0.22
N VAL A 359 -7.52 -30.43 -1.09
CA VAL A 359 -8.62 -31.33 -1.44
C VAL A 359 -9.19 -32.05 -0.19
N ALA A 360 -8.35 -32.31 0.81
CA ALA A 360 -8.76 -33.02 2.02
C ALA A 360 -9.68 -32.21 2.95
N ASN A 361 -9.57 -30.87 2.95
CA ASN A 361 -10.36 -29.99 3.81
C ASN A 361 -11.32 -29.07 3.04
N GLU A 362 -11.47 -29.25 1.73
CA GLU A 362 -12.38 -28.46 0.87
C GLU A 362 -13.79 -28.41 1.45
N ALA A 363 -14.36 -29.56 1.80
CA ALA A 363 -15.72 -29.64 2.35
C ALA A 363 -15.87 -28.85 3.65
N ALA A 364 -14.89 -28.92 4.55
CA ALA A 364 -14.90 -28.19 5.81
C ALA A 364 -14.79 -26.68 5.58
N LEU A 365 -13.94 -26.23 4.65
CA LEU A 365 -13.77 -24.82 4.33
C LEU A 365 -14.99 -24.22 3.60
N LEU A 366 -15.63 -24.99 2.71
CA LEU A 366 -16.90 -24.59 2.11
C LEU A 366 -17.99 -24.43 3.17
N GLU A 367 -18.01 -25.32 4.18
CA GLU A 367 -18.93 -25.20 5.31
C GLU A 367 -18.65 -23.94 6.14
N VAL A 368 -17.39 -23.58 6.37
CA VAL A 368 -17.03 -22.31 7.02
C VAL A 368 -17.63 -21.11 6.27
N VAL A 369 -17.45 -21.04 4.95
CA VAL A 369 -17.99 -19.95 4.13
C VAL A 369 -19.53 -19.89 4.26
N ASN A 370 -20.20 -21.04 4.26
CA ASN A 370 -21.65 -21.13 4.41
C ASN A 370 -22.14 -20.65 5.78
N ARG A 371 -21.51 -21.10 6.86
CA ARG A 371 -21.90 -20.73 8.23
C ARG A 371 -21.69 -19.25 8.49
N VAL A 372 -20.60 -18.69 7.97
CA VAL A 372 -20.35 -17.24 7.97
C VAL A 372 -21.43 -16.50 7.18
N GLY A 373 -21.86 -17.03 6.05
CA GLY A 373 -22.96 -16.45 5.27
C GLY A 373 -24.32 -16.46 5.98
N ALA A 374 -24.52 -17.41 6.90
CA ALA A 374 -25.73 -17.60 7.68
C ALA A 374 -25.75 -16.82 9.01
N MET A 375 -24.71 -16.03 9.31
CA MET A 375 -24.74 -15.04 10.38
C MET A 375 -25.99 -14.19 10.22
N ASP A 376 -26.92 -14.25 11.19
CA ASP A 376 -28.21 -13.53 11.25
C ASP A 376 -29.13 -13.63 10.00
N ALA A 377 -29.47 -14.85 9.58
CA ALA A 377 -30.71 -15.11 8.84
C ALA A 377 -31.92 -15.22 9.77
#